data_AF-A0A940ADV8-F1
#
_entry.id   AF-A0A940ADV8-F1
#
_cell.length_a   1.000
_cell.length_b   1.000
_cell.length_c   1.000
_cell.angle_alpha   90.00
_cell.angle_beta   90.00
_cell.angle_gamma   90.00
#
_symmetry.space_group_name_H-M   'P 1'
#
loop_
_entity.id
_entity.type
_entity.pdbx_description
1 polymer ?
#
loop_
_entity_poly.entity_id
_entity_poly.type
_entity_poly.pdbx_seq_one_letter_code
_entity_poly.pdbx_strand_id
1 'polypeptide(L)'
;GYETDCVYYDRKERVAGESKYPLKKMLALAFNGISSFSIKPISLITWVGGIIVFLSICAAIYAFVSYFTGSVEPGWTSLILSIWFLGGVQLLCIGLIGQYIGKIYVESKHRPRYNIEKVLSDQEA
;
A
#
# COMPACT_ATOMS: atom_id res chain seq x y z
N GLY A 1 -1.49 -0.70 23.58
CA GLY A 1 -2.16 0.54 24.01
C GLY A 1 -2.27 0.51 25.51
N TYR A 2 -2.45 1.65 26.15
CA TYR A 2 -2.68 1.73 27.60
C TYR A 2 -4.16 1.55 27.93
N GLU A 3 -4.48 1.35 29.22
CA GLU A 3 -5.87 1.38 29.69
C GLU A 3 -6.49 2.74 29.39
N THR A 4 -7.61 2.73 28.66
CA THR A 4 -8.34 3.92 28.24
C THR A 4 -9.82 3.70 28.48
N ASP A 5 -10.51 4.71 29.01
CA ASP A 5 -11.95 4.72 29.23
C ASP A 5 -12.58 5.96 28.56
N CYS A 6 -13.88 5.90 28.29
CA CYS A 6 -14.64 6.96 27.64
C CYS A 6 -15.73 7.47 28.57
N VAL A 7 -15.68 8.76 28.93
CA VAL A 7 -16.72 9.40 29.74
C VAL A 7 -17.76 10.03 28.81
N TYR A 8 -18.95 9.45 28.78
CA TYR A 8 -20.05 9.93 27.95
C TYR A 8 -20.81 11.06 28.66
N TYR A 9 -21.22 12.07 27.89
CA TYR A 9 -22.10 13.12 28.34
C TYR A 9 -23.08 13.48 27.23
N ASP A 10 -24.28 13.92 27.60
CA ASP A 10 -25.29 14.30 26.63
C ASP A 10 -25.04 15.74 26.12
N ARG A 11 -24.90 15.89 24.81
CA ARG A 11 -24.59 17.17 24.16
C ARG A 11 -25.73 17.54 23.23
N LYS A 12 -26.33 18.71 23.47
CA LYS A 12 -27.32 19.29 22.55
C LYS A 12 -26.78 19.40 21.12
N GLU A 13 -27.66 19.14 20.17
CA GLU A 13 -27.37 19.25 18.74
C GLU A 13 -26.92 20.67 18.38
N ARG A 14 -26.02 20.81 17.40
CA ARG A 14 -25.46 22.12 17.04
C ARG A 14 -26.54 22.97 16.37
N VAL A 15 -26.77 24.17 16.90
CA VAL A 15 -27.75 25.14 16.36
C VAL A 15 -27.21 25.87 15.12
N ALA A 16 -25.89 26.00 14.98
CA ALA A 16 -25.24 26.62 13.83
C ALA A 16 -23.85 26.04 13.55
N GLY A 17 -23.45 26.08 12.27
CA GLY A 17 -22.15 25.62 11.78
C GLY A 17 -22.13 24.14 11.37
N GLU A 18 -21.20 23.80 10.47
CA GLU A 18 -20.99 22.41 10.04
C GLU A 18 -20.01 21.67 10.95
N SER A 19 -20.05 20.34 10.90
CA SER A 19 -19.04 19.51 11.56
C SER A 19 -17.63 19.89 11.08
N LYS A 20 -16.70 20.11 12.01
CA LYS A 20 -15.27 20.27 11.67
C LYS A 20 -14.70 19.04 10.96
N TYR A 21 -15.31 17.87 11.17
CA TYR A 21 -14.98 16.58 10.55
C TYR A 21 -16.18 16.02 9.78
N PRO A 22 -16.42 16.47 8.53
CA PRO A 22 -17.34 15.79 7.62
C PRO A 22 -16.74 14.46 7.16
N LEU A 23 -17.56 13.57 6.57
CA LEU A 23 -17.16 12.24 6.10
C LEU A 23 -15.87 12.27 5.27
N LYS A 24 -15.73 13.24 4.37
CA LYS A 24 -14.51 13.43 3.55
C LYS A 24 -13.24 13.58 4.41
N LYS A 25 -13.30 14.36 5.50
CA LYS A 25 -12.14 14.55 6.39
C LYS A 25 -11.88 13.30 7.25
N MET A 26 -12.93 12.58 7.64
CA MET A 26 -12.78 11.32 8.37
C MET A 26 -12.11 10.24 7.50
N LEU A 27 -12.51 10.12 6.22
CA LEU A 27 -11.87 9.23 5.26
C LEU A 27 -10.41 9.64 5.00
N ALA A 28 -10.14 10.93 4.80
CA ALA A 28 -8.78 11.43 4.65
C ALA A 28 -7.91 11.12 5.88
N LEU A 29 -8.47 11.27 7.09
CA LEU A 29 -7.78 10.91 8.34
C LEU A 29 -7.46 9.41 8.40
N ALA A 30 -8.40 8.55 7.99
CA ALA A 30 -8.17 7.10 7.94
C ALA A 30 -7.06 6.74 6.94
N PHE A 31 -7.08 7.32 5.73
CA PHE A 31 -6.03 7.11 4.72
C PHE A 31 -4.66 7.58 5.24
N ASN A 32 -4.58 8.75 5.86
CA ASN A 32 -3.36 9.26 6.47
C ASN A 32 -2.87 8.37 7.61
N GLY A 33 -3.78 7.79 8.40
CA GLY A 33 -3.43 6.82 9.44
C GLY A 33 -2.82 5.55 8.85
N ILE A 34 -3.44 4.98 7.82
CA ILE A 34 -2.93 3.76 7.16
C ILE A 34 -1.55 4.01 6.53
N SER A 35 -1.37 5.11 5.80
CA SER A 35 -0.08 5.43 5.16
C SER A 35 1.02 5.76 6.17
N SER A 36 0.68 6.40 7.30
CA SER A 36 1.68 6.83 8.30
C SER A 36 2.12 5.69 9.21
N PHE A 37 1.26 4.73 9.51
CA PHE A 37 1.55 3.65 10.46
C PHE A 37 1.79 2.29 9.80
N SER A 38 1.71 2.19 8.47
CA SER A 38 1.78 0.90 7.79
C SER A 38 2.57 0.96 6.48
N ILE A 39 3.44 -0.04 6.29
CA ILE A 39 4.11 -0.32 5.01
C ILE A 39 3.23 -1.14 4.04
N LYS A 40 2.06 -1.60 4.51
CA LYS A 40 1.13 -2.43 3.73
C LYS A 40 0.71 -1.83 2.38
N PRO A 41 0.46 -0.50 2.23
CA PRO A 41 0.08 0.08 0.94
C PRO A 41 1.14 -0.14 -0.14
N ILE A 42 2.41 -0.06 0.25
CA ILE A 42 3.55 -0.25 -0.65
C ILE A 42 3.67 -1.72 -1.05
N SER A 43 3.46 -2.64 -0.11
CA SER A 43 3.45 -4.09 -0.38
C SER A 43 2.36 -4.51 -1.37
N LEU A 44 1.22 -3.80 -1.38
CA LEU A 44 0.13 -4.04 -2.34
C LEU A 44 0.58 -3.83 -3.80
N ILE A 45 1.44 -2.84 -4.06
CA ILE A 45 1.95 -2.54 -5.40
C ILE A 45 2.77 -3.72 -5.93
N THR A 46 3.58 -4.37 -5.08
CA THR A 46 4.33 -5.57 -5.46
C THR A 46 3.39 -6.71 -5.84
N TRP A 47 2.29 -6.90 -5.11
CA TRP A 47 1.26 -7.90 -5.42
C TRP A 47 0.58 -7.63 -6.76
N VAL A 48 0.21 -6.37 -7.01
CA VAL A 48 -0.38 -5.94 -8.30
C VAL A 48 0.62 -6.15 -9.44
N GLY A 49 1.90 -5.82 -9.25
CA GLY A 49 2.95 -6.09 -10.22
C GLY A 49 3.09 -7.59 -10.53
N GLY A 50 3.01 -8.45 -9.51
CA GLY A 50 3.00 -9.91 -9.68
C GLY A 50 1.82 -10.41 -10.51
N ILE A 51 0.61 -9.89 -10.25
CA ILE A 51 -0.59 -10.22 -11.05
C ILE A 51 -0.42 -9.79 -12.51
N ILE A 52 0.14 -8.60 -12.75
CA ILE A 52 0.35 -8.08 -14.11
C ILE A 52 1.39 -8.91 -14.88
N VAL A 53 2.44 -9.39 -14.21
CA VAL A 53 3.40 -10.32 -14.82
C VAL A 53 2.76 -11.67 -15.14
N PHE A 54 1.88 -12.18 -14.28
CA PHE A 54 1.13 -13.39 -14.61
C PHE A 54 0.24 -13.17 -15.86
N LEU A 55 -0.43 -12.02 -15.92
CA LEU A 55 -1.27 -11.65 -17.06
C LEU A 55 -0.45 -11.45 -18.35
N SER A 56 0.78 -10.95 -18.26
CA SER A 56 1.68 -10.81 -19.42
C SER A 56 2.12 -12.16 -19.99
N ILE A 57 2.33 -13.17 -19.13
CA ILE A 57 2.60 -14.54 -19.56
C ILE A 57 1.39 -15.11 -20.33
N CYS A 58 0.17 -14.92 -19.82
CA CYS A 58 -1.05 -15.33 -20.53
C CYS A 58 -1.19 -14.62 -21.89
N ALA A 59 -0.92 -13.31 -21.93
CA ALA A 59 -0.94 -12.53 -23.17
C ALA A 59 0.15 -13.00 -24.16
N ALA A 60 1.33 -13.38 -23.68
CA ALA A 60 2.39 -13.94 -24.52
C ALA A 60 1.98 -15.28 -25.14
N ILE A 61 1.35 -16.19 -24.37
CA ILE A 61 0.82 -17.46 -24.89
C ILE A 61 -0.21 -17.19 -26.00
N TYR A 62 -1.16 -16.28 -25.77
CA TYR A 62 -2.15 -15.89 -26.77
C TYR A 62 -1.49 -15.33 -28.04
N ALA A 63 -0.50 -14.46 -27.89
CA ALA A 63 0.23 -13.86 -28.99
C ALA A 63 0.97 -14.92 -29.83
N PHE A 64 1.57 -15.92 -29.18
CA PHE A 64 2.19 -17.07 -29.86
C PHE A 64 1.17 -17.91 -30.63
N VAL A 65 0.02 -18.26 -30.01
CA VAL A 65 -1.03 -19.03 -30.68
C VAL A 65 -1.58 -18.28 -31.90
N SER A 66 -1.81 -16.97 -31.77
CA SER A 66 -2.27 -16.14 -32.89
C SER A 66 -1.24 -16.11 -34.03
N TYR A 67 0.06 -16.01 -33.71
CA TYR A 67 1.14 -16.06 -34.70
C TYR A 67 1.13 -17.36 -35.51
N PHE A 68 0.94 -18.51 -34.87
CA PHE A 68 0.84 -19.79 -35.56
C PHE A 68 -0.47 -19.96 -36.36
N THR A 69 -1.54 -19.26 -35.99
CA THR A 69 -2.84 -19.32 -36.67
C THR A 69 -2.87 -18.43 -37.93
N GLY A 70 -1.83 -17.63 -38.19
CA GLY A 70 -1.70 -16.79 -39.38
C GLY A 70 -2.63 -15.57 -39.39
N SER A 71 -3.32 -15.30 -38.29
CA SER A 71 -4.35 -14.25 -38.15
C SER A 71 -3.80 -12.90 -37.66
N VAL A 72 -2.50 -12.63 -37.83
CA VAL A 72 -1.84 -11.46 -37.24
C VAL A 72 -1.05 -10.67 -38.27
N GLU A 73 -1.25 -9.35 -38.21
CA GLU A 73 -0.46 -8.39 -38.99
C GLU A 73 1.03 -8.45 -38.61
N PRO A 74 1.94 -8.31 -39.59
CA PRO A 74 3.37 -8.34 -39.35
C PRO A 74 3.80 -7.33 -38.28
N GLY A 75 4.53 -7.80 -37.27
CA GLY A 75 5.09 -6.95 -36.20
C GLY A 75 4.16 -6.69 -35.00
N TRP A 76 2.87 -7.00 -35.09
CA TRP A 76 1.93 -6.82 -33.97
C TRP A 76 2.28 -7.71 -32.77
N THR A 77 2.58 -8.99 -33.02
CA THR A 77 2.94 -9.97 -32.00
C THR A 77 4.18 -9.55 -31.21
N SER A 78 5.25 -9.14 -31.89
CA SER A 78 6.49 -8.68 -31.24
C SER A 78 6.27 -7.40 -30.43
N LEU A 79 5.43 -6.49 -30.92
CA LEU A 79 5.16 -5.20 -30.27
C LEU A 79 4.37 -5.39 -28.97
N ILE A 80 3.31 -6.18 -29.00
CA ILE A 80 2.51 -6.45 -27.79
C ILE A 80 3.32 -7.22 -26.76
N LEU A 81 4.06 -8.25 -27.20
CA LEU A 81 4.82 -9.08 -26.28
C LEU A 81 5.93 -8.27 -25.58
N SER A 82 6.60 -7.38 -26.31
CA SER A 82 7.61 -6.48 -25.71
C SER A 82 7.01 -5.47 -24.73
N ILE A 83 5.89 -4.81 -25.06
CA ILE A 83 5.23 -3.85 -24.15
C ILE A 83 4.77 -4.53 -22.86
N TRP A 84 4.12 -5.69 -22.96
CA TRP A 84 3.62 -6.42 -21.79
C TRP A 84 4.76 -6.96 -20.93
N PHE A 85 5.84 -7.43 -21.55
CA PHE A 85 7.04 -7.88 -20.83
C PHE A 85 7.73 -6.73 -20.09
N LEU A 86 8.04 -5.63 -20.81
CA LEU A 86 8.69 -4.45 -20.23
C LEU A 86 7.82 -3.81 -19.12
N GLY A 87 6.51 -3.68 -19.36
CA GLY A 87 5.58 -3.12 -18.39
C GLY A 87 5.49 -3.96 -17.10
N GLY A 88 5.45 -5.29 -17.23
CA GLY A 88 5.46 -6.20 -16.09
C GLY A 88 6.76 -6.11 -15.28
N VAL A 89 7.91 -6.14 -15.95
CA VAL A 89 9.23 -6.00 -15.31
C VAL A 89 9.36 -4.65 -14.59
N GLN A 90 8.93 -3.56 -15.22
CA GLN A 90 9.00 -2.22 -14.63
C GLN A 90 8.14 -2.11 -13.35
N LEU A 91 6.94 -2.68 -13.35
CA LEU A 91 6.07 -2.70 -12.16
C LEU A 91 6.67 -3.53 -11.02
N LEU A 92 7.30 -4.68 -11.32
CA LEU A 92 8.03 -5.46 -10.31
C LEU A 92 9.19 -4.66 -9.71
N CYS A 93 10.00 -3.99 -10.55
CA CYS A 93 11.10 -3.15 -10.07
C CYS A 93 10.60 -2.04 -9.14
N ILE A 94 9.52 -1.34 -9.50
CA ILE A 94 8.91 -0.31 -8.65
C ILE A 94 8.39 -0.91 -7.35
N GLY A 95 7.76 -2.08 -7.40
CA GLY A 95 7.29 -2.79 -6.22
C GLY A 95 8.43 -3.15 -5.24
N LEU A 96 9.57 -3.59 -5.77
CA LEU A 96 10.76 -3.89 -4.95
C LEU A 96 11.37 -2.62 -4.34
N ILE A 97 11.56 -1.58 -5.15
CA ILE A 97 12.06 -0.28 -4.67
C ILE A 97 11.16 0.25 -3.55
N GLY A 98 9.84 0.16 -3.73
CA GLY A 98 8.86 0.51 -2.71
C GLY A 98 9.12 -0.23 -1.39
N GLN A 99 9.25 -1.57 -1.42
CA GLN A 99 9.51 -2.34 -0.20
C GLN A 99 10.79 -1.92 0.52
N TYR A 100 11.86 -1.61 -0.23
CA TYR A 100 13.10 -1.10 0.35
C TYR A 100 12.92 0.28 1.00
N ILE A 101 12.26 1.22 0.31
CA ILE A 101 11.92 2.53 0.88
C ILE A 101 11.08 2.36 2.14
N GLY A 102 10.16 1.38 2.13
CA GLY A 102 9.35 1.05 3.28
C GLY A 102 10.18 0.60 4.49
N LYS A 103 11.18 -0.27 4.29
CA LYS A 103 12.11 -0.65 5.37
C LYS A 103 12.93 0.53 5.87
N ILE A 104 13.45 1.37 4.98
CA ILE A 104 14.19 2.58 5.34
C ILE A 104 13.31 3.52 6.20
N TYR A 105 12.04 3.69 5.83
CA TYR A 105 11.09 4.50 6.60
C TYR A 105 10.86 3.96 8.02
N VAL A 106 10.74 2.64 8.17
CA VAL A 106 10.59 2.00 9.49
C VAL A 106 11.84 2.16 10.33
N GLU A 107 13.02 1.98 9.73
CA GLU A 107 14.32 2.12 10.41
C GLU A 107 14.54 3.58 10.86
N SER A 108 14.30 4.53 9.96
CA SER A 108 14.45 5.97 10.23
C SER A 108 13.54 6.47 11.35
N LYS A 109 12.39 5.81 11.59
CA LYS A 109 11.47 6.17 12.67
C LYS A 109 12.01 5.87 14.07
N HIS A 110 13.09 5.07 14.21
CA HIS A 110 13.69 4.70 15.50
C HIS A 110 12.65 4.33 16.58
N ARG A 111 11.57 3.64 16.19
CA ARG A 111 10.46 3.39 17.12
C ARG A 111 10.91 2.36 18.16
N PRO A 112 10.94 2.70 19.46
CA PRO A 112 11.39 1.77 20.49
C PRO A 112 10.52 0.50 20.46
N ARG A 113 11.15 -0.67 20.58
CA ARG A 113 10.47 -1.98 20.46
C ARG A 113 9.52 -2.28 21.62
N TYR A 114 9.69 -1.57 22.73
CA TYR A 114 8.91 -1.72 23.95
C TYR A 114 8.66 -0.36 24.58
N ASN A 115 7.52 -0.24 25.26
CA ASN A 115 7.22 0.87 26.16
C ASN A 115 7.25 0.30 27.59
N ILE A 116 7.99 0.96 28.50
CA ILE A 116 7.98 0.62 29.92
C ILE A 116 6.77 1.29 30.55
N GLU A 117 5.87 0.51 31.14
CA GLU A 117 4.64 1.04 31.78
C GLU A 117 4.87 1.45 33.23
N LYS A 118 5.63 0.64 33.99
CA LYS A 118 5.97 0.96 35.37
C LYS A 118 7.33 0.35 35.72
N VAL A 119 8.23 1.18 36.23
CA VAL A 119 9.48 0.72 36.85
C VAL A 119 9.20 0.60 38.34
N LEU A 120 9.32 -0.61 38.89
CA LEU A 120 9.00 -0.92 40.29
C LEU A 120 10.21 -0.83 41.23
N SER A 121 11.37 -0.41 40.73
CA SER A 121 12.59 -0.25 41.53
C SER A 121 12.81 1.19 41.96
N ASP A 122 12.71 1.46 43.26
CA ASP A 122 13.34 2.61 43.88
C ASP A 122 14.86 2.36 43.92
N GLN A 123 15.60 2.85 42.93
CA GLN A 123 17.02 3.09 43.13
C GLN A 123 17.18 4.55 43.53
N GLU A 124 17.17 4.76 44.84
CA GLU A 124 17.69 5.96 45.50
C GLU A 124 19.11 6.22 44.98
N ALA A 125 19.32 7.44 44.49
CA ALA A 125 20.63 8.03 44.29
C ALA A 125 20.77 9.20 45.27
#